data_AF-A0A524ACM4-F1
#
_entry.id   AF-A0A524ACM4-F1
#
_cell.length_a   1.000
_cell.length_b   1.000
_cell.length_c   1.000
_cell.angle_alpha   90.00
_cell.angle_beta   90.00
_cell.angle_gamma   90.00
#
_symmetry.space_group_name_H-M   'P 1'
#
loop_
_entity.id
_entity.type
_entity.pdbx_description
1 polymer ?
#
loop_
_entity_poly.entity_id
_entity_poly.type
_entity_poly.pdbx_seq_one_letter_code
_entity_poly.pdbx_strand_id
1 'polypeptide(L)'
;MLVYLLDKNVARKTIVGIGRVERGMVPRLEEVLCLLLLRAAEQGRFIAYITPETFNILQRMRHRAEVLPLLSQVEVMQAGRYFKRWARRLREHGFTREDANVLALGTFGYDPAHNILGISAIVTLDHPFINNYEQHRPALTRRLSAMTRQLTPPFRDAVLPELWTPAEALATLRAAG
;
A
#
# COMPACT_ATOMS: atom_id res chain seq x y z
N MET A 1 -7.03 -13.60 -4.11
CA MET A 1 -7.43 -12.51 -3.19
C MET A 1 -6.49 -11.35 -3.40
N LEU A 2 -7.02 -10.14 -3.57
CA LEU A 2 -6.19 -8.94 -3.76
C LEU A 2 -5.68 -8.44 -2.41
N VAL A 3 -4.45 -7.93 -2.40
CA VAL A 3 -3.80 -7.38 -1.20
C VAL A 3 -3.26 -6.00 -1.54
N TYR A 4 -3.70 -4.98 -0.82
CA TYR A 4 -3.30 -3.60 -1.08
C TYR A 4 -2.51 -3.01 0.07
N LEU A 5 -1.50 -2.22 -0.24
CA LEU A 5 -0.81 -1.38 0.74
C LEU A 5 -1.28 0.06 0.55
N LEU A 6 -2.02 0.60 1.52
CA LEU A 6 -2.50 1.97 1.51
C LEU A 6 -1.39 2.90 1.98
N ASP A 7 -0.97 3.80 1.10
CA ASP A 7 0.02 4.81 1.45
C ASP A 7 -0.55 5.85 2.45
N LYS A 8 0.35 6.56 3.14
CA LYS A 8 0.05 7.57 4.15
C LYS A 8 -0.92 8.64 3.65
N ASN A 9 -0.82 9.05 2.39
CA ASN A 9 -1.71 10.05 1.81
C ASN A 9 -3.15 9.53 1.64
N VAL A 10 -3.34 8.28 1.25
CA VAL A 10 -4.65 7.61 1.16
C VAL A 10 -5.25 7.44 2.55
N ALA A 11 -4.47 6.96 3.52
CA ALA A 11 -4.91 6.87 4.92
C ALA A 11 -5.38 8.23 5.45
N ARG A 12 -4.60 9.30 5.22
CA ARG A 12 -4.96 10.67 5.60
C ARG A 12 -6.27 11.12 4.95
N LYS A 13 -6.43 10.93 3.65
CA LYS A 13 -7.64 11.36 2.92
C LYS A 13 -8.87 10.59 3.34
N THR A 14 -8.72 9.31 3.68
CA THR A 14 -9.78 8.49 4.26
C THR A 14 -10.28 9.11 5.57
N ILE A 15 -9.36 9.40 6.51
CA ILE A 15 -9.69 9.99 7.82
C ILE A 15 -10.35 11.36 7.67
N VAL A 16 -9.81 12.21 6.79
CA VAL A 16 -10.41 13.54 6.50
C VAL A 16 -11.82 13.39 5.92
N GLY A 17 -12.02 12.40 5.03
CA GLY A 17 -13.32 12.06 4.47
C GLY A 17 -14.32 11.65 5.54
N ILE A 18 -13.94 10.75 6.46
CA ILE A 18 -14.79 10.30 7.57
C ILE A 18 -15.24 11.49 8.40
N GLY A 19 -14.28 12.29 8.90
CA GLY A 19 -14.62 13.44 9.74
C GLY A 19 -15.44 14.51 9.02
N ARG A 20 -15.38 14.60 7.68
CA ARG A 20 -16.25 15.49 6.90
C ARG A 20 -17.68 14.99 6.85
N VAL A 21 -17.88 13.71 6.56
CA VAL A 21 -19.21 13.09 6.55
C VAL A 21 -19.87 13.21 7.93
N GLU A 22 -19.14 12.95 9.00
CA GLU A 22 -19.64 13.06 10.39
C GLU A 22 -20.10 14.49 10.74
N ARG A 23 -19.48 15.50 10.13
CA ARG A 23 -19.84 16.92 10.32
C ARG A 23 -20.89 17.42 9.31
N GLY A 24 -21.50 16.54 8.52
CA GLY A 24 -22.48 16.91 7.49
C GLY A 24 -21.88 17.67 6.30
N MET A 25 -20.56 17.60 6.10
CA MET A 25 -19.88 18.24 4.98
C MET A 25 -19.71 17.28 3.81
N VAL A 26 -19.79 17.81 2.59
CA VAL A 26 -19.55 17.06 1.35
C VAL A 26 -18.05 16.74 1.22
N PRO A 27 -17.64 15.46 1.11
CA PRO A 27 -16.26 15.09 0.85
C PRO A 27 -15.80 15.48 -0.56
N ARG A 28 -14.52 15.78 -0.72
CA ARG A 28 -13.88 15.98 -2.03
C ARG A 28 -13.77 14.66 -2.77
N LEU A 29 -13.62 14.72 -4.10
CA LEU A 29 -13.53 13.52 -4.94
C LEU A 29 -12.49 12.50 -4.44
N GLU A 30 -11.27 12.94 -4.12
CA GLU A 30 -10.22 12.04 -3.58
C GLU A 30 -10.64 11.38 -2.26
N GLU A 31 -11.32 12.13 -1.38
CA GLU A 31 -11.82 11.62 -0.10
C GLU A 31 -12.92 10.59 -0.34
N VAL A 32 -13.85 10.86 -1.28
CA VAL A 32 -14.89 9.90 -1.69
C VAL A 32 -14.25 8.60 -2.19
N LEU A 33 -13.25 8.69 -3.07
CA LEU A 33 -12.58 7.49 -3.61
C LEU A 33 -11.88 6.69 -2.50
N CYS A 34 -11.22 7.35 -1.55
CA CYS A 34 -10.59 6.67 -0.42
C CYS A 34 -11.62 6.04 0.53
N LEU A 35 -12.76 6.70 0.78
CA LEU A 35 -13.87 6.14 1.56
C LEU A 35 -14.48 4.91 0.87
N LEU A 36 -14.63 4.94 -0.45
CA LEU A 36 -15.11 3.79 -1.23
C LEU A 36 -14.13 2.62 -1.16
N LEU A 37 -12.81 2.87 -1.14
CA LEU A 37 -11.82 1.83 -0.92
C LEU A 37 -11.92 1.22 0.48
N LEU A 38 -12.06 2.05 1.52
CA LEU A 38 -12.26 1.56 2.88
C LEU A 38 -13.51 0.68 2.95
N ARG A 39 -14.62 1.12 2.35
CA ARG A 39 -15.86 0.34 2.28
C ARG A 39 -15.68 -0.99 1.54
N ALA A 40 -14.87 -1.02 0.49
CA ALA A 40 -14.56 -2.26 -0.21
C ALA A 40 -13.69 -3.22 0.62
N ALA A 41 -12.78 -2.69 1.45
CA ALA A 41 -12.02 -3.48 2.43
C ALA A 41 -12.93 -4.06 3.51
N GLU A 42 -13.86 -3.27 4.06
CA GLU A 42 -14.88 -3.71 5.03
C GLU A 42 -15.73 -4.87 4.49
N GLN A 43 -15.99 -4.86 3.19
CA GLN A 43 -16.74 -5.91 2.49
C GLN A 43 -15.90 -7.16 2.18
N GLY A 44 -14.64 -7.22 2.62
CA GLY A 44 -13.72 -8.33 2.37
C GLY A 44 -13.28 -8.48 0.92
N ARG A 45 -13.42 -7.43 0.09
CA ARG A 45 -13.06 -7.51 -1.33
C ARG A 45 -11.54 -7.58 -1.57
N PHE A 46 -10.76 -7.11 -0.59
CA PHE A 46 -9.31 -7.20 -0.56
C PHE A 46 -8.81 -7.08 0.90
N ILE A 47 -7.57 -7.49 1.16
CA ILE A 47 -6.92 -7.22 2.44
C ILE A 47 -6.17 -5.89 2.34
N ALA A 48 -6.47 -4.97 3.25
CA ALA A 48 -5.82 -3.68 3.33
C ALA A 48 -4.69 -3.70 4.36
N TYR A 49 -3.48 -3.33 3.94
CA TYR A 49 -2.35 -3.09 4.82
C TYR A 49 -1.99 -1.60 4.82
N ILE A 50 -1.30 -1.17 5.87
CA ILE A 50 -0.56 0.08 5.96
C ILE A 50 0.88 -0.18 6.38
N THR A 51 1.75 0.81 6.22
CA THR A 51 3.14 0.72 6.71
C THR A 51 3.20 0.82 8.24
N PRO A 52 4.24 0.25 8.89
CA PRO A 52 4.47 0.43 10.33
C PRO A 52 4.54 1.90 10.75
N GLU A 53 5.17 2.75 9.92
CA GLU A 53 5.27 4.19 10.16
C GLU A 53 3.89 4.85 10.17
N THR A 54 3.04 4.51 9.21
CA THR A 54 1.66 5.02 9.13
C THR A 54 0.86 4.57 10.35
N PHE A 55 0.94 3.28 10.72
CA PHE A 55 0.26 2.76 11.91
C PHE A 55 0.68 3.49 13.19
N ASN A 56 1.98 3.70 13.39
CA ASN A 56 2.49 4.42 14.56
C ASN A 56 1.96 5.86 14.65
N ILE A 57 1.82 6.54 13.51
CA ILE A 57 1.22 7.88 13.45
C ILE A 57 -0.27 7.81 13.83
N LEU A 58 -1.02 6.88 13.25
CA LEU A 58 -2.45 6.72 13.52
C LEU A 58 -2.75 6.32 14.97
N GLN A 59 -1.93 5.44 15.56
CA GLN A 59 -2.07 5.05 16.97
C GLN A 59 -1.97 6.24 17.93
N ARG A 60 -1.08 7.21 17.66
CA ARG A 60 -0.98 8.44 18.46
C ARG A 60 -2.22 9.33 18.33
N MET A 61 -2.97 9.19 17.24
CA MET A 61 -4.20 9.92 16.96
C MET A 61 -5.46 9.10 17.28
N ARG A 62 -5.35 7.96 17.96
CA ARG A 62 -6.48 7.06 18.26
C ARG A 62 -7.61 7.70 19.08
N HIS A 63 -7.32 8.81 19.78
CA HIS A 63 -8.33 9.61 20.47
C HIS A 63 -9.32 10.32 19.53
N ARG A 64 -9.00 10.41 18.24
CA ARG A 64 -9.88 10.97 17.21
C ARG A 64 -10.82 9.87 16.70
N ALA A 65 -12.13 10.10 16.81
CA ALA A 65 -13.14 9.13 16.43
C ALA A 65 -12.99 8.68 14.97
N GLU A 66 -12.65 9.61 14.07
CA GLU A 66 -12.51 9.36 12.64
C GLU A 66 -11.33 8.42 12.26
N VAL A 67 -10.40 8.14 13.20
CA VAL A 67 -9.27 7.23 12.98
C VAL A 67 -9.66 5.77 13.21
N LEU A 68 -10.63 5.53 14.10
CA LEU A 68 -11.01 4.18 14.51
C LEU A 68 -11.59 3.33 13.37
N PRO A 69 -12.46 3.86 12.48
CA PRO A 69 -12.95 3.09 11.35
C PRO A 69 -11.80 2.59 10.48
N LEU A 70 -10.86 3.47 10.08
CA LEU A 70 -9.70 3.04 9.29
C LEU A 70 -8.86 1.98 10.01
N LEU A 71 -8.50 2.19 11.28
CA LEU A 71 -7.68 1.23 12.04
C LEU A 71 -8.32 -0.14 12.21
N SER A 72 -9.66 -0.23 12.22
CA SER A 72 -10.38 -1.50 12.32
C SER A 72 -10.38 -2.31 11.02
N GLN A 73 -9.99 -1.71 9.90
CA GLN A 73 -10.09 -2.32 8.56
C GLN A 73 -8.72 -2.55 7.90
N VAL A 74 -7.64 -2.21 8.59
CA VAL A 74 -6.28 -2.33 8.03
C VAL A 74 -5.37 -3.13 8.97
N GLU A 75 -4.46 -3.87 8.35
CA GLU A 75 -3.37 -4.57 9.02
C GLU A 75 -2.04 -3.85 8.79
N VAL A 76 -0.99 -4.25 9.50
CA VAL A 76 0.35 -3.63 9.35
C VAL A 76 1.27 -4.59 8.61
N MET A 77 1.72 -4.20 7.42
CA MET A 77 2.65 -5.03 6.63
C MET A 77 4.03 -5.02 7.28
N GLN A 78 4.54 -6.20 7.64
CA GLN A 78 5.84 -6.35 8.28
C GLN A 78 6.96 -6.51 7.26
N ALA A 79 8.13 -5.96 7.56
CA ALA A 79 9.31 -6.11 6.73
C ALA A 79 9.83 -7.57 6.74
N GLY A 80 9.84 -8.23 5.59
CA GLY A 80 10.42 -9.57 5.43
C GLY A 80 11.94 -9.57 5.27
N ARG A 81 12.52 -10.77 5.12
CA ARG A 81 13.97 -11.04 5.17
C ARG A 81 14.82 -10.18 4.23
N TYR A 82 14.30 -9.83 3.05
CA TYR A 82 15.06 -9.12 2.01
C TYR A 82 14.67 -7.65 1.83
N PHE A 83 13.78 -7.14 2.68
CA PHE A 83 13.27 -5.77 2.67
C PHE A 83 14.39 -4.72 2.57
N LYS A 84 15.32 -4.71 3.53
CA LYS A 84 16.38 -3.68 3.61
C LYS A 84 17.30 -3.69 2.39
N ARG A 85 17.64 -4.89 1.90
CA ARG A 85 18.49 -5.06 0.70
C ARG A 85 17.81 -4.50 -0.53
N TRP A 86 16.51 -4.76 -0.67
CA TRP A 86 15.74 -4.27 -1.80
C TRP A 86 15.51 -2.75 -1.74
N ALA A 87 15.15 -2.21 -0.57
CA ALA A 87 15.04 -0.76 -0.34
C ALA A 87 16.33 -0.02 -0.72
N ARG A 88 17.50 -0.58 -0.40
CA ARG A 88 18.79 0.02 -0.80
C ARG A 88 18.93 0.08 -2.33
N ARG A 89 18.59 -0.98 -3.04
CA ARG A 89 18.68 -1.05 -4.52
C ARG A 89 17.69 -0.12 -5.19
N LEU A 90 16.49 0.03 -4.63
CA LEU A 90 15.51 1.00 -5.13
C LEU A 90 16.06 2.42 -5.09
N ARG A 91 16.76 2.82 -4.02
CA ARG A 91 17.40 4.15 -3.97
C ARG A 91 18.49 4.37 -5.02
N GLU A 92 19.12 3.32 -5.55
CA GLU A 92 20.07 3.41 -6.69
C GLU A 92 19.36 3.90 -7.98
N HIS A 93 18.02 3.80 -8.04
CA HIS A 93 17.15 4.28 -9.12
C HIS A 93 16.45 5.62 -8.80
N GLY A 94 16.96 6.40 -7.84
CA GLY A 94 16.47 7.75 -7.57
C GLY A 94 15.20 7.84 -6.71
N PHE A 95 14.69 6.72 -6.19
CA PHE A 95 13.58 6.76 -5.23
C PHE A 95 14.02 7.41 -3.92
N THR A 96 13.13 8.19 -3.29
CA THR A 96 13.35 8.70 -1.95
C THR A 96 13.46 7.54 -0.95
N ARG A 97 13.98 7.81 0.25
CA ARG A 97 14.04 6.78 1.30
C ARG A 97 12.65 6.24 1.67
N GLU A 98 11.64 7.11 1.68
CA GLU A 98 10.26 6.73 2.03
C GLU A 98 9.67 5.84 0.92
N ASP A 99 9.71 6.28 -0.33
CA ASP A 99 9.17 5.52 -1.48
C ASP A 99 9.86 4.17 -1.65
N ALA A 100 11.19 4.14 -1.50
CA ALA A 100 11.95 2.90 -1.56
C ALA A 100 11.55 1.92 -0.46
N ASN A 101 11.21 2.41 0.74
CA ASN A 101 10.68 1.57 1.82
C ASN A 101 9.26 1.09 1.50
N VAL A 102 8.37 1.94 0.99
CA VAL A 102 7.00 1.54 0.62
C VAL A 102 7.03 0.47 -0.46
N LEU A 103 7.80 0.67 -1.54
CA LEU A 103 8.00 -0.34 -2.59
C LEU A 103 8.61 -1.63 -2.04
N ALA A 104 9.60 -1.52 -1.14
CA ALA A 104 10.24 -2.69 -0.58
C ALA A 104 9.32 -3.48 0.34
N LEU A 105 8.43 -2.82 1.09
CA LEU A 105 7.35 -3.47 1.83
C LEU A 105 6.36 -4.11 0.86
N GLY A 106 6.03 -3.45 -0.25
CA GLY A 106 5.15 -4.05 -1.24
C GLY A 106 5.74 -5.26 -1.96
N THR A 107 7.07 -5.34 -2.07
CA THR A 107 7.75 -6.48 -2.73
C THR A 107 8.08 -7.62 -1.76
N PHE A 108 8.65 -7.29 -0.59
CA PHE A 108 9.20 -8.24 0.38
C PHE A 108 8.57 -8.10 1.77
N GLY A 109 7.45 -7.42 1.89
CA GLY A 109 6.61 -7.51 3.07
C GLY A 109 6.14 -8.95 3.25
N TYR A 110 6.02 -9.41 4.49
CA TYR A 110 5.60 -10.77 4.76
C TYR A 110 4.65 -10.82 5.94
N ASP A 111 3.49 -11.43 5.73
CA ASP A 111 2.55 -11.78 6.77
C ASP A 111 2.52 -13.31 6.92
N PRO A 112 3.15 -13.86 7.98
CA PRO A 112 3.16 -15.30 8.22
C PRO A 112 1.80 -15.85 8.63
N ALA A 113 0.91 -15.03 9.24
CA ALA A 113 -0.40 -15.49 9.69
C ALA A 113 -1.31 -15.85 8.51
N HIS A 114 -1.24 -15.04 7.45
CA HIS A 114 -1.98 -15.24 6.21
C HIS A 114 -1.16 -15.91 5.10
N ASN A 115 0.13 -16.19 5.36
CA ASN A 115 1.12 -16.65 4.39
C ASN A 115 1.18 -15.78 3.12
N ILE A 116 1.19 -14.46 3.30
CA ILE A 116 1.23 -13.46 2.22
C ILE A 116 2.65 -12.92 2.08
N LEU A 117 3.23 -13.03 0.88
CA LEU A 117 4.48 -12.38 0.50
C LEU A 117 4.20 -11.26 -0.51
N GLY A 118 4.64 -10.06 -0.17
CA GLY A 118 4.39 -8.87 -0.97
C GLY A 118 2.90 -8.50 -0.99
N ILE A 119 2.55 -7.60 -1.90
CA ILE A 119 1.18 -7.09 -2.09
C ILE A 119 0.90 -6.96 -3.59
N SER A 120 -0.38 -6.94 -3.96
CA SER A 120 -0.83 -6.79 -5.35
C SER A 120 -0.61 -5.36 -5.86
N ALA A 121 -1.01 -4.36 -5.08
CA ALA A 121 -0.84 -2.96 -5.45
C ALA A 121 -0.62 -2.01 -4.26
N ILE A 122 0.25 -1.02 -4.45
CA ILE A 122 0.37 0.13 -3.55
C ILE A 122 -0.62 1.17 -4.02
N VAL A 123 -1.53 1.57 -3.14
CA VAL A 123 -2.50 2.62 -3.44
C VAL A 123 -1.98 3.94 -2.90
N THR A 124 -1.74 4.90 -3.79
CA THR A 124 -1.21 6.22 -3.44
C THR A 124 -1.86 7.33 -4.29
N LEU A 125 -1.80 8.55 -3.78
CA LEU A 125 -2.16 9.78 -4.52
C LEU A 125 -0.91 10.56 -5.00
N ASP A 126 0.28 10.00 -4.80
CA ASP A 126 1.55 10.64 -5.19
C ASP A 126 1.88 10.32 -6.66
N HIS A 127 1.43 11.20 -7.56
CA HIS A 127 1.70 11.06 -9.00
C HIS A 127 3.19 11.08 -9.36
N PRO A 128 4.04 11.95 -8.78
CA PRO A 128 5.49 11.85 -8.96
C PRO A 128 6.05 10.46 -8.64
N PHE A 129 5.60 9.83 -7.55
CA PHE A 129 6.03 8.48 -7.19
C PHE A 129 5.56 7.43 -8.22
N ILE A 130 4.30 7.49 -8.66
CA ILE A 130 3.76 6.61 -9.73
C ILE A 130 4.58 6.77 -11.02
N ASN A 131 4.78 8.00 -11.48
CA ASN A 131 5.49 8.28 -12.73
C ASN A 131 6.95 7.82 -12.67
N ASN A 132 7.65 8.08 -11.56
CA ASN A 132 9.01 7.62 -11.37
C ASN A 132 9.10 6.09 -11.32
N TYR A 133 8.10 5.43 -10.72
CA TYR A 133 8.01 3.98 -10.71
C TYR A 133 7.83 3.40 -12.11
N GLU A 134 6.86 3.88 -12.89
CA GLU A 134 6.60 3.40 -14.24
C GLU A 134 7.82 3.59 -15.16
N GLN A 135 8.49 4.74 -15.06
CA GLN A 135 9.72 5.01 -15.81
C GLN A 135 10.81 3.96 -15.54
N HIS A 136 10.94 3.50 -14.30
CA HIS A 136 11.98 2.55 -13.89
C HIS A 136 11.52 1.09 -13.89
N ARG A 137 10.23 0.82 -14.07
CA ARG A 137 9.61 -0.51 -13.90
C ARG A 137 10.34 -1.62 -14.67
N PRO A 138 10.71 -1.47 -15.97
CA PRO A 138 11.44 -2.51 -16.68
C PRO A 138 12.81 -2.84 -16.06
N ALA A 139 13.53 -1.82 -15.60
CA ALA A 139 14.83 -2.01 -14.95
C ALA A 139 14.69 -2.68 -13.58
N LEU A 140 13.69 -2.26 -12.79
CA LEU A 140 13.37 -2.84 -11.49
C LEU A 140 12.97 -4.32 -11.63
N THR A 141 12.12 -4.67 -12.60
CA THR A 141 11.71 -6.06 -12.85
C THR A 141 12.91 -6.94 -13.15
N ARG A 142 13.81 -6.53 -14.06
CA ARG A 142 15.04 -7.29 -14.35
C ARG A 142 15.90 -7.48 -13.11
N ARG A 143 16.06 -6.43 -12.30
CA ARG A 143 16.88 -6.46 -11.08
C ARG A 143 16.27 -7.36 -10.01
N LEU A 144 14.95 -7.31 -9.83
CA LEU A 144 14.23 -8.17 -8.89
C LEU A 144 14.33 -9.64 -9.35
N SER A 145 14.05 -9.94 -10.61
CA SER A 145 14.16 -11.31 -11.14
C SER A 145 15.57 -11.89 -11.04
N ALA A 146 16.62 -11.08 -11.18
CA ALA A 146 17.99 -11.52 -10.93
C ALA A 146 18.24 -11.80 -9.44
N MET A 147 17.62 -11.02 -8.55
CA MET A 147 17.74 -11.17 -7.11
C MET A 147 16.99 -12.41 -6.59
N THR A 148 15.76 -12.64 -7.04
CA THR A 148 14.85 -13.66 -6.50
C THR A 148 15.21 -15.08 -6.96
N ARG A 149 15.82 -15.23 -8.14
CA ARG A 149 16.28 -16.53 -8.68
C ARG A 149 17.14 -17.38 -7.74
N GLN A 150 17.86 -16.74 -6.81
CA GLN A 150 18.77 -17.41 -5.89
C GLN A 150 18.19 -17.57 -4.47
N LEU A 151 16.96 -17.11 -4.24
CA LEU A 151 16.35 -17.11 -2.91
C LEU A 151 15.59 -18.40 -2.67
N THR A 152 15.40 -18.74 -1.40
CA THR A 152 14.52 -19.84 -1.00
C THR A 152 13.05 -19.38 -0.98
N PRO A 153 12.10 -20.31 -1.11
CA PRO A 153 10.69 -20.03 -0.82
C PRO A 153 10.50 -19.39 0.58
N PRO A 154 9.49 -18.53 0.76
CA PRO A 154 8.60 -18.00 -0.29
C PRO A 154 9.26 -16.87 -1.11
N PHE A 155 10.39 -16.33 -0.67
CA PHE A 155 10.99 -15.09 -1.21
C PHE A 155 11.43 -15.14 -2.68
N ARG A 156 11.61 -16.34 -3.24
CA ARG A 156 11.85 -16.52 -4.69
C ARG A 156 10.67 -16.07 -5.54
N ASP A 157 9.48 -16.07 -4.95
CA ASP A 157 8.20 -15.78 -5.61
C ASP A 157 7.80 -14.29 -5.44
N ALA A 158 8.68 -13.47 -4.86
CA ALA A 158 8.43 -12.03 -4.70
C ALA A 158 8.31 -11.34 -6.07
N VAL A 159 7.28 -10.51 -6.22
CA VAL A 159 6.99 -9.71 -7.42
C VAL A 159 6.92 -8.23 -7.07
N LEU A 160 7.14 -7.38 -8.09
CA LEU A 160 6.86 -5.96 -7.94
C LEU A 160 5.35 -5.73 -7.85
N PRO A 161 4.88 -4.88 -6.93
CA PRO A 161 3.48 -4.49 -6.90
C PRO A 161 3.13 -3.54 -8.06
N GLU A 162 1.85 -3.45 -8.39
CA GLU A 162 1.36 -2.32 -9.18
C GLU A 162 1.30 -1.04 -8.32
N LEU A 163 1.36 0.13 -8.94
CA LEU A 163 1.12 1.42 -8.27
C LEU A 163 -0.16 2.04 -8.83
N TRP A 164 -1.17 2.18 -7.98
CA TRP A 164 -2.48 2.65 -8.39
C TRP A 164 -2.93 3.86 -7.59
N THR A 165 -3.67 4.74 -8.25
CA THR A 165 -4.56 5.68 -7.60
C THR A 165 -5.76 4.95 -6.99
N PRO A 166 -6.49 5.59 -6.06
CA PRO A 166 -7.73 5.02 -5.54
C PRO A 166 -8.77 4.67 -6.62
N ALA A 167 -8.86 5.47 -7.69
CA ALA A 167 -9.77 5.22 -8.80
C ALA A 167 -9.41 3.94 -9.57
N GLU A 168 -8.13 3.74 -9.88
CA GLU A 168 -7.63 2.54 -10.56
C GLU A 168 -7.82 1.29 -9.69
N ALA A 169 -7.50 1.37 -8.40
CA ALA A 169 -7.72 0.27 -7.46
C ALA A 169 -9.21 -0.15 -7.39
N LEU A 170 -10.13 0.82 -7.37
CA LEU A 170 -11.58 0.55 -7.42
C LEU A 170 -12.03 -0.03 -8.76
N ALA A 171 -11.47 0.44 -9.87
CA ALA A 171 -11.77 -0.10 -11.20
C ALA A 171 -11.36 -1.58 -11.29
N THR A 172 -10.18 -1.94 -10.79
CA THR A 172 -9.70 -3.32 -10.72
C THR A 172 -10.64 -4.20 -9.89
N LEU A 173 -11.12 -3.71 -8.74
CA LEU A 173 -12.06 -4.46 -7.90
C LEU A 173 -13.39 -4.74 -8.60
N ARG A 174 -13.86 -3.82 -9.47
CA ARG A 174 -15.09 -4.01 -10.26
C ARG A 174 -14.91 -5.01 -11.39
N ALA A 175 -13.72 -5.12 -11.97
CA ALA A 175 -13.45 -6.11 -13.00
C ALA A 175 -13.28 -7.53 -12.45
N ALA A 176 -12.97 -7.67 -11.15
CA ALA A 176 -12.69 -8.94 -10.51
C ALA A 176 -13.91 -9.63 -9.86
N GLY A 177 -15.09 -8.99 -9.83
CA GLY A 177 -16.32 -9.52 -9.23
C GLY A 177 -17.48 -9.41 -10.19
#